data_AF-A0A059C7P7-F1
#
_entry.id   AF-A0A059C7P7-F1
#
_cell.length_a   1.000
_cell.length_b   1.000
_cell.length_c   1.000
_cell.angle_alpha   90.00
_cell.angle_beta   90.00
_cell.angle_gamma   90.00
#
_symmetry.space_group_name_H-M   'P 1'
#
loop_
_entity.id
_entity.type
_entity.pdbx_description
1 polymer ?
#
loop_
_entity_poly.entity_id
_entity_poly.type
_entity_poly.pdbx_seq_one_letter_code
_entity_poly.pdbx_strand_id
1 'polypeptide(L)'
;MARGGGGGGGGGVKRSVRARAGVEENTLAILDAFESSDTRYSHDDRIAFLEAVRGASVVAENGTPPTNKMLEAIFRILRTGESLQSIMASFQLLKELGKRYPCVCSSAGGTSESSSAAQPELEVLKEAWSPLSLGSDSSTSGRAAVNDNPCGPVDPSGFDLLIQGLFKLADGTNHQVVDIESLRNMLLLQYLINFLEQDFSSRSNFYEETEDWTIIRESLLSMLLCSRKFSYKNLMKDCPSVLCGLRQLCTGFGNDLTLPEFSEAKSSKVCDTSLVIASLEVVDNTCMSMQKLMTMIMELDVLKNQADKQGCTTRADGFRTPLLEIILDELTYNYEILSPYLQ
;
A
#
# COMPACT_ATOMS: atom_id res chain seq x y z
N MET A 1 -46.02 51.41 -1.83
CA MET A 1 -46.04 50.87 -0.45
C MET A 1 -45.58 49.42 -0.49
N ALA A 2 -44.71 49.06 0.45
CA ALA A 2 -43.83 47.91 0.45
C ALA A 2 -44.47 46.57 0.87
N ARG A 3 -43.77 45.47 0.51
CA ARG A 3 -43.53 44.17 1.19
C ARG A 3 -43.64 43.04 0.14
N GLY A 4 -42.70 42.11 -0.04
CA GLY A 4 -41.48 41.75 0.69
C GLY A 4 -41.39 40.21 0.81
N GLY A 5 -40.23 39.63 0.45
CA GLY A 5 -39.79 38.25 0.77
C GLY A 5 -40.10 37.21 -0.33
N GLY A 6 -39.15 36.55 -1.00
CA GLY A 6 -37.74 36.28 -0.70
C GLY A 6 -37.58 34.97 0.07
N GLY A 7 -37.07 33.93 -0.61
CA GLY A 7 -36.46 32.76 0.04
C GLY A 7 -36.96 31.40 -0.43
N GLY A 8 -36.23 30.75 -1.34
CA GLY A 8 -36.54 29.39 -1.78
C GLY A 8 -35.42 28.71 -2.57
N GLY A 9 -34.16 28.85 -2.15
CA GLY A 9 -33.00 28.25 -2.85
C GLY A 9 -32.00 27.49 -1.98
N GLY A 10 -32.21 27.38 -0.67
CA GLY A 10 -31.19 26.86 0.27
C GLY A 10 -31.42 25.45 0.83
N GLY A 11 -32.46 24.73 0.38
CA GLY A 11 -32.91 23.48 1.02
C GLY A 11 -32.11 22.22 0.66
N GLY A 12 -31.61 22.12 -0.58
CA GLY A 12 -30.91 20.92 -1.07
C GLY A 12 -29.51 20.74 -0.47
N VAL A 13 -28.73 21.82 -0.44
CA VAL A 13 -27.36 21.81 0.10
C VAL A 13 -27.34 21.53 1.61
N LYS A 14 -28.25 22.14 2.37
CA LYS A 14 -28.34 21.94 3.83
C LYS A 14 -28.77 20.52 4.23
N ARG A 15 -29.63 19.86 3.44
CA ARG A 15 -30.00 18.45 3.67
C ARG A 15 -28.85 17.50 3.36
N SER A 16 -28.14 17.73 2.26
CA SER A 16 -26.99 16.91 1.85
C SER A 16 -25.85 16.98 2.88
N VAL A 17 -25.51 18.18 3.38
CA VAL A 17 -24.48 18.36 4.40
C VAL A 17 -24.86 17.70 5.73
N ARG A 18 -26.12 17.80 6.16
CA ARG A 18 -26.60 17.17 7.41
C ARG A 18 -26.65 15.64 7.31
N ALA A 19 -26.96 15.09 6.14
CA ALA A 19 -26.91 13.66 5.89
C ALA A 19 -25.47 13.14 5.90
N ARG A 20 -24.52 13.88 5.30
CA ARG A 20 -23.08 13.55 5.34
C ARG A 20 -22.52 13.54 6.76
N ALA A 21 -22.81 14.57 7.54
CA ALA A 21 -22.39 14.64 8.95
C ALA A 21 -22.94 13.48 9.79
N GLY A 22 -24.19 13.06 9.55
CA GLY A 22 -24.79 11.93 10.27
C GLY A 22 -24.19 10.56 9.90
N VAL A 23 -23.78 10.35 8.65
CA VAL A 23 -23.10 9.10 8.24
C VAL A 23 -21.70 9.01 8.83
N GLU A 24 -20.97 10.12 8.84
CA GLU A 24 -19.65 10.21 9.49
C GLU A 24 -19.75 9.95 11.00
N GLU A 25 -20.65 10.64 11.69
CA GLU A 25 -20.89 10.49 13.13
C GLU A 25 -21.27 9.06 13.49
N ASN A 26 -22.15 8.43 12.72
CA ASN A 26 -22.53 7.03 12.93
C ASN A 26 -21.35 6.08 12.75
N THR A 27 -20.50 6.33 11.74
CA THR A 27 -19.35 5.46 11.44
C THR A 27 -18.27 5.61 12.51
N LEU A 28 -18.04 6.82 13.01
CA LEU A 28 -17.14 7.08 14.14
C LEU A 28 -17.70 6.52 15.46
N ALA A 29 -19.02 6.51 15.66
CA ALA A 29 -19.61 5.86 16.83
C ALA A 29 -19.39 4.34 16.84
N ILE A 30 -19.42 3.68 15.67
CA ILE A 30 -19.05 2.25 15.55
C ILE A 30 -17.56 2.07 15.88
N LEU A 31 -16.70 2.99 15.43
CA LEU A 31 -15.28 2.98 15.75
C LEU A 31 -15.03 3.11 17.26
N ASP A 32 -15.70 4.05 17.93
CA ASP A 32 -15.60 4.26 19.38
C ASP A 32 -16.12 3.06 20.19
N ALA A 33 -17.18 2.40 19.69
CA ALA A 33 -17.71 1.18 20.29
C ALA A 33 -16.68 0.03 20.20
N PHE A 34 -16.03 -0.12 19.05
CA PHE A 34 -14.94 -1.09 18.86
C PHE A 34 -13.74 -0.80 19.79
N GLU A 35 -13.36 0.46 20.01
CA GLU A 35 -12.23 0.80 20.87
C GLU A 35 -12.49 0.59 22.38
N SER A 36 -13.76 0.48 22.76
CA SER A 36 -14.20 0.37 24.15
C SER A 36 -14.76 -0.99 24.55
N SER A 37 -14.90 -1.95 23.62
CA SER A 37 -15.65 -3.20 23.84
C SER A 37 -14.83 -4.39 24.36
N ASP A 38 -15.53 -5.31 25.06
CA ASP A 38 -15.05 -6.63 25.51
C ASP A 38 -14.65 -7.49 24.28
N THR A 39 -13.56 -8.26 24.38
CA THR A 39 -12.89 -8.91 23.22
C THR A 39 -13.83 -9.78 22.38
N ARG A 40 -14.90 -10.28 23.00
CA ARG A 40 -15.93 -11.15 22.40
C ARG A 40 -16.80 -10.49 21.33
N TYR A 41 -17.01 -9.17 21.36
CA TYR A 41 -17.83 -8.45 20.36
C TYR A 41 -17.00 -7.62 19.37
N SER A 42 -15.69 -7.48 19.65
CA SER A 42 -14.77 -6.64 18.88
C SER A 42 -14.63 -7.00 17.40
N HIS A 43 -14.89 -8.26 17.01
CA HIS A 43 -14.77 -8.69 15.62
C HIS A 43 -15.92 -8.21 14.75
N ASP A 44 -17.17 -8.38 15.22
CA ASP A 44 -18.35 -7.96 14.47
C ASP A 44 -18.39 -6.42 14.34
N ASP A 45 -17.95 -5.69 15.37
CA ASP A 45 -17.84 -4.23 15.34
C ASP A 45 -16.82 -3.76 14.29
N ARG A 46 -15.67 -4.43 14.17
CA ARG A 46 -14.66 -4.13 13.13
C ARG A 46 -15.22 -4.34 11.73
N ILE A 47 -15.95 -5.43 11.50
CA ILE A 47 -16.56 -5.71 10.19
C ILE A 47 -17.66 -4.70 9.89
N ALA A 48 -18.53 -4.39 10.85
CA ALA A 48 -19.58 -3.40 10.71
C ALA A 48 -19.00 -2.01 10.40
N PHE A 49 -17.90 -1.63 11.04
CA PHE A 49 -17.17 -0.40 10.73
C PHE A 49 -16.66 -0.39 9.27
N LEU A 50 -15.98 -1.46 8.83
CA LEU A 50 -15.46 -1.55 7.47
C LEU A 50 -16.58 -1.47 6.42
N GLU A 51 -17.70 -2.16 6.64
CA GLU A 51 -18.86 -2.12 5.75
C GLU A 51 -19.56 -0.74 5.76
N ALA A 52 -19.62 -0.07 6.91
CA ALA A 52 -20.17 1.28 7.00
C ALA A 52 -19.33 2.28 6.19
N VAL A 53 -18.00 2.23 6.32
CA VAL A 53 -17.08 3.06 5.52
C VAL A 53 -17.23 2.72 4.03
N ARG A 54 -17.26 1.43 3.67
CA ARG A 54 -17.45 0.98 2.29
C ARG A 54 -18.76 1.50 1.70
N GLY A 55 -19.86 1.37 2.44
CA GLY A 55 -21.18 1.86 2.05
C GLY A 55 -21.20 3.37 1.79
N ALA A 56 -20.62 4.13 2.71
CA ALA A 56 -20.59 5.59 2.64
C ALA A 56 -19.68 6.14 1.52
N SER A 57 -18.58 5.45 1.24
CA SER A 57 -17.47 5.99 0.45
C SER A 57 -17.35 5.35 -0.92
N VAL A 58 -17.54 4.03 -1.00
CA VAL A 58 -17.31 3.24 -2.21
C VAL A 58 -18.63 2.89 -2.90
N VAL A 59 -19.69 2.55 -2.18
CA VAL A 59 -20.95 2.09 -2.80
C VAL A 59 -21.87 3.26 -3.16
N ALA A 60 -21.94 4.30 -2.33
CA ALA A 60 -22.77 5.46 -2.60
C ALA A 60 -22.36 6.17 -3.91
N GLU A 61 -23.33 6.57 -4.73
CA GLU A 61 -23.09 7.30 -5.99
C GLU A 61 -22.31 8.59 -5.73
N ASN A 62 -22.70 9.36 -4.71
CA ASN A 62 -22.04 10.58 -4.27
C ASN A 62 -21.20 10.36 -2.99
N GLY A 63 -20.52 9.22 -2.92
CA GLY A 63 -19.70 8.83 -1.78
C GLY A 63 -18.63 9.85 -1.45
N THR A 64 -18.43 10.10 -0.16
CA THR A 64 -17.42 11.03 0.34
C THR A 64 -16.14 10.28 0.72
N PRO A 65 -14.97 10.91 0.51
CA PRO A 65 -13.71 10.32 0.96
C PRO A 65 -13.74 10.18 2.51
N PRO A 66 -13.40 9.01 3.09
CA PRO A 66 -13.25 8.78 4.52
C PRO A 66 -12.42 9.85 5.25
N THR A 67 -12.66 10.00 6.54
CA THR A 67 -11.81 10.88 7.35
C THR A 67 -10.47 10.20 7.65
N ASN A 68 -9.44 10.98 7.98
CA ASN A 68 -8.13 10.43 8.37
C ASN A 68 -8.27 9.41 9.52
N LYS A 69 -9.15 9.69 10.49
CA LYS A 69 -9.43 8.76 11.60
C LYS A 69 -10.00 7.42 11.11
N MET A 70 -10.91 7.46 10.13
CA MET A 70 -11.46 6.24 9.55
C MET A 70 -10.38 5.45 8.83
N LEU A 71 -9.48 6.11 8.11
CA LEU A 71 -8.38 5.43 7.43
C LEU A 71 -7.38 4.85 8.40
N GLU A 72 -6.95 5.60 9.40
CA GLU A 72 -6.08 5.11 10.47
C GLU A 72 -6.68 3.86 11.12
N ALA A 73 -8.00 3.85 11.35
CA ALA A 73 -8.70 2.67 11.83
C ALA A 73 -8.69 1.50 10.85
N ILE A 74 -8.94 1.74 9.55
CA ILE A 74 -8.86 0.69 8.51
C ILE A 74 -7.44 0.11 8.45
N PHE A 75 -6.41 0.96 8.43
CA PHE A 75 -5.00 0.56 8.46
C PHE A 75 -4.68 -0.23 9.71
N ARG A 76 -5.13 0.21 10.88
CA ARG A 76 -4.94 -0.52 12.12
C ARG A 76 -5.57 -1.91 12.05
N ILE A 77 -6.80 -2.03 11.54
CA ILE A 77 -7.44 -3.34 11.37
C ILE A 77 -6.62 -4.23 10.43
N LEU A 78 -6.07 -3.69 9.34
CA LEU A 78 -5.15 -4.43 8.47
C LEU A 78 -3.87 -4.82 9.20
N ARG A 79 -3.27 -3.94 10.02
CA ARG A 79 -1.97 -4.16 10.67
C ARG A 79 -2.01 -5.02 11.92
N THR A 80 -3.12 -5.02 12.65
CA THR A 80 -3.25 -5.71 13.94
C THR A 80 -4.43 -6.66 14.02
N GLY A 81 -5.16 -6.85 12.91
CA GLY A 81 -6.28 -7.78 12.85
C GLY A 81 -5.85 -9.20 13.22
N GLU A 82 -6.74 -9.90 13.93
CA GLU A 82 -6.57 -11.29 14.37
C GLU A 82 -7.54 -12.25 13.65
N SER A 83 -8.44 -11.72 12.82
CA SER A 83 -9.37 -12.51 12.01
C SER A 83 -9.10 -12.32 10.54
N LEU A 84 -9.01 -13.43 9.80
CA LEU A 84 -8.84 -13.45 8.35
C LEU A 84 -9.85 -12.55 7.65
N GLN A 85 -11.11 -12.59 8.08
CA GLN A 85 -12.18 -11.78 7.50
C GLN A 85 -11.91 -10.28 7.64
N SER A 86 -11.49 -9.82 8.84
CA SER A 86 -11.20 -8.41 9.09
C SER A 86 -9.96 -7.92 8.32
N ILE A 87 -8.95 -8.77 8.19
CA ILE A 87 -7.72 -8.48 7.44
C ILE A 87 -8.03 -8.37 5.94
N MET A 88 -8.76 -9.34 5.39
CA MET A 88 -9.13 -9.33 3.98
C MET A 88 -10.08 -8.17 3.64
N ALA A 89 -11.08 -7.90 4.48
CA ALA A 89 -12.04 -6.82 4.27
C ALA A 89 -11.36 -5.43 4.32
N SER A 90 -10.44 -5.22 5.27
CA SER A 90 -9.67 -3.96 5.35
C SER A 90 -8.75 -3.78 4.14
N PHE A 91 -8.04 -4.83 3.73
CA PHE A 91 -7.22 -4.80 2.51
C PHE A 91 -8.04 -4.48 1.25
N GLN A 92 -9.18 -5.14 1.06
CA GLN A 92 -10.06 -4.91 -0.09
C GLN A 92 -10.62 -3.49 -0.09
N LEU A 93 -11.09 -3.00 1.06
CA LEU A 93 -11.59 -1.65 1.21
C LEU A 93 -10.52 -0.61 0.86
N LEU A 94 -9.29 -0.77 1.33
CA LEU A 94 -8.19 0.13 1.00
C LEU A 94 -7.90 0.16 -0.52
N LYS A 95 -7.97 -0.99 -1.20
CA LYS A 95 -7.83 -1.05 -2.67
C LYS A 95 -8.97 -0.35 -3.40
N GLU A 96 -10.21 -0.52 -2.93
CA GLU A 96 -11.37 0.16 -3.51
C GLU A 96 -11.29 1.67 -3.31
N LEU A 97 -10.88 2.12 -2.12
CA LEU A 97 -10.69 3.53 -1.80
C LEU A 97 -9.60 4.16 -2.67
N GLY A 98 -8.44 3.51 -2.84
CA GLY A 98 -7.36 4.02 -3.69
C GLY A 98 -7.77 4.18 -5.16
N LYS A 99 -8.64 3.30 -5.68
CA LYS A 99 -9.19 3.42 -7.03
C LYS A 99 -10.17 4.58 -7.16
N ARG A 100 -11.00 4.81 -6.14
CA ARG A 100 -12.04 5.83 -6.16
C ARG A 100 -11.50 7.23 -5.85
N TYR A 101 -10.43 7.31 -5.05
CA TYR A 101 -9.78 8.53 -4.62
C TYR A 101 -8.25 8.43 -4.82
N PRO A 102 -7.76 8.52 -6.07
CA PRO A 102 -6.32 8.45 -6.36
C PRO A 102 -5.57 9.61 -5.70
N CYS A 103 -4.34 9.36 -5.24
CA CYS A 103 -3.54 10.37 -4.54
C CYS A 103 -2.86 11.38 -5.46
N VAL A 104 -2.65 11.02 -6.72
CA VAL A 104 -2.06 11.88 -7.76
C VAL A 104 -2.91 11.76 -9.01
N CYS A 105 -3.45 12.89 -9.46
CA CYS A 105 -4.23 12.99 -10.69
C CYS A 105 -3.58 13.98 -11.65
N SER A 106 -3.51 13.64 -12.93
CA SER A 106 -3.24 14.62 -13.97
C SER A 106 -4.55 15.30 -14.38
N SER A 107 -4.60 16.63 -14.31
CA SER A 107 -5.75 17.38 -14.83
C SER A 107 -5.68 17.39 -16.36
N ALA A 108 -6.21 16.35 -17.01
CA ALA A 108 -6.42 16.37 -18.44
C ALA A 108 -7.74 17.08 -18.76
N GLY A 109 -7.65 18.35 -19.11
CA GLY A 109 -8.63 19.07 -19.93
C GLY A 109 -10.10 18.89 -19.52
N GLY A 110 -10.52 19.57 -18.45
CA GLY A 110 -11.95 19.82 -18.25
C GLY A 110 -12.53 20.43 -19.53
N THR A 111 -13.64 19.85 -20.01
CA THR A 111 -14.47 20.37 -21.09
C THR A 111 -15.02 21.75 -20.72
N SER A 112 -14.19 22.76 -20.87
CA SER A 112 -14.60 24.15 -20.98
C SER A 112 -13.96 24.68 -22.24
N GLU A 113 -14.81 24.90 -23.26
CA GLU A 113 -14.47 25.70 -24.42
C GLU A 113 -14.10 27.11 -23.97
N SER A 114 -12.84 27.31 -23.58
CA SER A 114 -12.26 28.63 -23.44
C SER A 114 -10.75 28.56 -23.68
N SER A 115 -10.32 29.41 -24.60
CA SER A 115 -9.01 29.42 -25.23
C SER A 115 -7.89 29.86 -24.27
N SER A 116 -7.05 28.92 -23.86
CA SER A 116 -5.59 29.00 -23.84
C SER A 116 -5.09 27.60 -23.52
N ALA A 117 -4.03 27.11 -24.16
CA ALA A 117 -3.44 25.80 -23.85
C ALA A 117 -3.04 25.78 -22.36
N ALA A 118 -3.89 25.19 -21.52
CA ALA A 118 -3.60 25.01 -20.10
C ALA A 118 -2.43 24.02 -20.02
N GLN A 119 -1.36 24.43 -19.35
CA GLN A 119 -0.25 23.52 -19.04
C GLN A 119 -0.82 22.37 -18.19
N PRO A 120 -0.39 21.13 -18.42
CA PRO A 120 -0.80 20.02 -17.56
C PRO A 120 -0.35 20.34 -16.13
N GLU A 121 -1.27 20.25 -15.17
CA GLU A 121 -1.00 20.44 -13.75
C GLU A 121 -1.18 19.11 -13.05
N LEU A 122 -0.14 18.66 -12.34
CA LEU A 122 -0.19 17.47 -11.51
C LEU A 122 -0.79 17.87 -10.15
N GLU A 123 -2.04 17.49 -9.91
CA GLU A 123 -2.67 17.73 -8.62
C GLU A 123 -2.34 16.57 -7.68
N VAL A 124 -1.50 16.87 -6.68
CA VAL A 124 -1.22 15.97 -5.56
C VAL A 124 -2.23 16.30 -4.45
N LEU A 125 -3.13 15.36 -4.17
CA LEU A 125 -4.08 15.49 -3.06
C LEU A 125 -3.27 15.49 -1.75
N LYS A 126 -3.12 16.68 -1.18
CA LYS A 126 -2.24 16.92 -0.03
C LYS A 126 -2.61 16.04 1.17
N GLU A 127 -1.68 15.15 1.53
CA GLU A 127 -1.41 14.54 2.85
C GLU A 127 -2.53 13.86 3.64
N ALA A 128 -3.78 13.88 3.22
CA ALA A 128 -4.84 13.34 4.07
C ALA A 128 -4.85 11.79 4.13
N TRP A 129 -4.15 11.10 3.20
CA TRP A 129 -4.33 9.65 2.97
C TRP A 129 -3.03 8.89 2.64
N SER A 130 -1.86 9.37 3.06
CA SER A 130 -0.62 8.61 2.81
C SER A 130 -0.47 7.45 3.80
N PRO A 131 -0.35 6.19 3.34
CA PRO A 131 -0.01 5.05 4.18
C PRO A 131 1.45 5.03 4.59
N LEU A 132 2.26 5.95 4.05
CA LEU A 132 3.68 6.08 4.31
C LEU A 132 4.00 7.41 5.00
N SER A 133 4.85 7.35 6.03
CA SER A 133 5.41 8.54 6.69
C SER A 133 6.79 8.86 6.11
N LEU A 134 6.80 9.57 4.99
CA LEU A 134 8.02 10.02 4.30
C LEU A 134 8.25 11.50 4.61
N GLY A 135 8.63 11.81 5.85
CA GLY A 135 8.95 13.18 6.26
C GLY A 135 10.32 13.65 5.78
N SER A 136 10.45 14.95 5.49
CA SER A 136 11.76 15.58 5.30
C SER A 136 12.56 15.49 6.60
N ASP A 137 13.80 15.01 6.53
CA ASP A 137 14.72 14.80 7.66
C ASP A 137 15.18 16.11 8.35
N SER A 138 14.25 16.97 8.80
CA SER A 138 14.54 18.08 9.72
C SER A 138 14.20 17.68 11.16
N SER A 139 15.21 17.19 11.87
CA SER A 139 15.34 17.18 13.33
C SER A 139 14.13 16.67 14.14
N THR A 140 14.05 15.36 14.31
CA THR A 140 13.86 14.79 15.65
C THR A 140 14.86 13.66 15.85
N SER A 141 16.06 14.05 16.29
CA SER A 141 16.94 13.14 17.03
C SER A 141 16.22 12.74 18.30
N GLY A 142 15.78 11.49 18.33
CA GLY A 142 15.25 10.83 19.50
C GLY A 142 15.16 9.37 19.12
N ARG A 143 15.80 8.49 19.91
CA ARG A 143 15.46 7.08 19.94
C ARG A 143 13.98 6.97 20.37
N ALA A 144 13.06 7.23 19.45
CA ALA A 144 11.68 6.84 19.61
C ALA A 144 11.67 5.35 19.35
N ALA A 145 11.20 4.60 20.33
CA ALA A 145 11.16 3.16 20.25
C ALA A 145 10.42 2.72 18.99
N VAL A 146 10.95 1.63 18.45
CA VAL A 146 10.35 0.79 17.43
C VAL A 146 8.83 0.71 17.64
N ASN A 147 8.06 1.26 16.70
CA ASN A 147 6.67 0.84 16.50
C ASN A 147 5.70 1.03 17.71
N ASP A 148 5.84 2.10 18.51
CA ASP A 148 4.95 2.34 19.66
C ASP A 148 3.51 2.77 19.28
N ASN A 149 3.25 3.11 18.01
CA ASN A 149 1.89 3.38 17.53
C ASN A 149 1.53 2.52 16.30
N PRO A 150 0.90 1.35 16.48
CA PRO A 150 0.42 0.52 15.37
C PRO A 150 -0.67 1.20 14.52
N CYS A 151 -1.16 2.37 14.95
CA CYS A 151 -2.18 3.17 14.27
C CYS A 151 -1.61 4.14 13.21
N GLY A 152 -0.30 4.38 13.18
CA GLY A 152 0.32 5.36 12.27
C GLY A 152 0.63 4.82 10.87
N PRO A 153 0.92 5.71 9.90
CA PRO A 153 1.50 5.33 8.61
C PRO A 153 2.80 4.52 8.77
N VAL A 154 3.13 3.71 7.79
CA VAL A 154 4.37 2.92 7.77
C VAL A 154 5.54 3.85 7.45
N ASP A 155 6.52 3.92 8.34
CA ASP A 155 7.77 4.63 8.07
C ASP A 155 8.74 3.74 7.28
N PRO A 156 9.85 4.28 6.74
CA PRO A 156 10.79 3.50 5.94
C PRO A 156 11.38 2.30 6.68
N SER A 157 11.59 2.41 8.00
CA SER A 157 12.07 1.29 8.82
C SER A 157 11.02 0.21 8.99
N GLY A 158 9.74 0.58 9.14
CA GLY A 158 8.63 -0.37 9.13
C GLY A 158 8.49 -1.11 7.79
N PHE A 159 8.74 -0.44 6.67
CA PHE A 159 8.76 -1.08 5.34
C PHE A 159 9.90 -2.10 5.23
N ASP A 160 11.11 -1.75 5.69
CA ASP A 160 12.26 -2.66 5.74
C ASP A 160 11.97 -3.90 6.62
N LEU A 161 11.33 -3.71 7.77
CA LEU A 161 10.92 -4.81 8.66
C LEU A 161 9.89 -5.76 8.00
N LEU A 162 8.98 -5.25 7.17
CA LEU A 162 8.04 -6.10 6.43
C LEU A 162 8.77 -7.03 5.47
N ILE A 163 9.77 -6.50 4.76
CA ILE A 163 10.57 -7.28 3.81
C ILE A 163 11.44 -8.30 4.54
N GLN A 164 12.09 -7.92 5.64
CA GLN A 164 12.84 -8.85 6.48
C GLN A 164 11.94 -9.95 7.09
N GLY A 165 10.70 -9.62 7.44
CA GLY A 165 9.70 -10.59 7.90
C GLY A 165 9.43 -11.65 6.83
N LEU A 166 9.25 -11.23 5.58
CA LEU A 166 9.08 -12.16 4.46
C LEU A 166 10.34 -12.94 4.14
N PHE A 167 11.52 -12.34 4.30
CA PHE A 167 12.79 -13.04 4.12
C PHE A 167 12.92 -14.20 5.11
N LYS A 168 12.58 -13.98 6.38
CA LYS A 168 12.57 -15.04 7.40
C LYS A 168 11.53 -16.12 7.12
N LEU A 169 10.37 -15.73 6.58
CA LEU A 169 9.34 -16.68 6.16
C LEU A 169 9.85 -17.56 4.99
N ALA A 170 10.54 -16.95 4.03
CA ALA A 170 11.12 -17.60 2.86
C ALA A 170 12.30 -18.53 3.20
N ASP A 171 13.10 -18.21 4.23
CA ASP A 171 14.24 -19.01 4.69
C ASP A 171 13.85 -20.10 5.72
N GLY A 172 12.61 -20.07 6.21
CA GLY A 172 12.11 -20.97 7.24
C GLY A 172 11.97 -22.42 6.75
N THR A 173 12.33 -23.39 7.59
CA THR A 173 12.31 -24.82 7.23
C THR A 173 10.90 -25.43 7.11
N ASN A 174 9.87 -24.80 7.65
CA ASN A 174 8.48 -25.29 7.67
C ASN A 174 7.59 -24.56 6.64
N HIS A 175 7.72 -24.95 5.39
CA HIS A 175 7.04 -24.34 4.23
C HIS A 175 5.53 -24.65 4.12
N GLN A 176 4.94 -25.35 5.10
CA GLN A 176 3.61 -25.96 4.94
C GLN A 176 2.44 -25.11 5.46
N VAL A 177 2.66 -24.10 6.30
CA VAL A 177 1.57 -23.28 6.85
C VAL A 177 1.98 -21.81 6.96
N VAL A 178 1.31 -20.96 6.19
CA VAL A 178 1.36 -19.50 6.36
C VAL A 178 0.43 -19.14 7.51
N ASP A 179 0.97 -18.54 8.56
CA ASP A 179 0.17 -18.05 9.68
C ASP A 179 -0.55 -16.73 9.33
N ILE A 180 -1.50 -16.34 10.17
CA ILE A 180 -2.29 -15.13 9.97
C ILE A 180 -1.44 -13.85 9.98
N GLU A 181 -0.35 -13.83 10.75
CA GLU A 181 0.57 -12.69 10.83
C GLU A 181 1.34 -12.52 9.51
N SER A 182 1.85 -13.62 8.96
CA SER A 182 2.55 -13.66 7.68
C SER A 182 1.62 -13.24 6.55
N LEU A 183 0.39 -13.78 6.53
CA LEU A 183 -0.65 -13.37 5.57
C LEU A 183 -0.93 -11.87 5.65
N ARG A 184 -1.08 -11.34 6.86
CA ARG A 184 -1.32 -9.93 7.11
C ARG A 184 -0.18 -9.05 6.62
N ASN A 185 1.07 -9.42 6.91
CA ASN A 185 2.25 -8.69 6.48
C ASN A 185 2.40 -8.71 4.96
N MET A 186 2.09 -9.84 4.31
CA MET A 186 2.02 -9.96 2.86
C MET A 186 0.98 -9.01 2.25
N LEU A 187 -0.25 -9.01 2.75
CA LEU A 187 -1.31 -8.10 2.30
C LEU A 187 -0.95 -6.63 2.50
N LEU A 188 -0.36 -6.28 3.65
CA LEU A 188 0.11 -4.93 3.91
C LEU A 188 1.18 -4.51 2.90
N LEU A 189 2.17 -5.37 2.65
CA LEU A 189 3.23 -5.08 1.68
C LEU A 189 2.67 -4.92 0.27
N GLN A 190 1.77 -5.81 -0.16
CA GLN A 190 1.07 -5.69 -1.44
C GLN A 190 0.37 -4.33 -1.56
N TYR A 191 -0.35 -3.91 -0.53
CA TYR A 191 -1.04 -2.62 -0.54
C TYR A 191 -0.05 -1.45 -0.68
N LEU A 192 1.03 -1.44 0.12
CA LEU A 192 2.03 -0.37 0.09
C LEU A 192 2.72 -0.27 -1.28
N ILE A 193 3.09 -1.41 -1.88
CA ILE A 193 3.73 -1.42 -3.20
C ILE A 193 2.77 -0.91 -4.29
N ASN A 194 1.50 -1.32 -4.26
CA ASN A 194 0.50 -0.80 -5.20
C ASN A 194 0.26 0.71 -5.01
N PHE A 195 0.40 1.21 -3.78
CA PHE A 195 0.30 2.65 -3.50
C PHE A 195 1.50 3.42 -4.07
N LEU A 196 2.73 2.91 -3.86
CA LEU A 196 3.96 3.46 -4.45
C LEU A 196 3.88 3.51 -5.98
N GLU A 197 3.36 2.46 -6.59
CA GLU A 197 3.20 2.39 -8.03
C GLU A 197 2.24 3.44 -8.57
N GLN A 198 1.07 3.60 -7.95
CA GLN A 198 0.10 4.59 -8.43
C GLN A 198 0.69 6.00 -8.42
N ASP A 199 1.41 6.38 -7.36
CA ASP A 199 2.12 7.66 -7.30
C ASP A 199 3.24 7.74 -8.36
N PHE A 200 4.09 6.71 -8.44
CA PHE A 200 5.22 6.70 -9.35
C PHE A 200 4.79 6.74 -10.82
N SER A 201 3.84 5.91 -11.23
CA SER A 201 3.34 5.88 -12.61
C SER A 201 2.68 7.21 -13.02
N SER A 202 1.87 7.82 -12.16
CA SER A 202 1.28 9.13 -12.45
C SER A 202 2.33 10.21 -12.65
N ARG A 203 3.37 10.21 -11.80
CA ARG A 203 4.51 11.14 -11.90
C ARG A 203 5.39 10.85 -13.12
N SER A 204 5.60 9.59 -13.46
CA SER A 204 6.34 9.16 -14.66
C SER A 204 5.66 9.61 -15.94
N ASN A 205 4.34 9.41 -16.07
CA ASN A 205 3.58 9.89 -17.22
C ASN A 205 3.68 11.42 -17.37
N PHE A 206 3.62 12.15 -16.25
CA PHE A 206 3.75 13.61 -16.29
C PHE A 206 5.19 14.06 -16.59
N TYR A 207 6.20 13.32 -16.13
CA TYR A 207 7.60 13.55 -16.47
C TYR A 207 7.87 13.35 -17.96
N GLU A 208 7.27 12.36 -18.61
CA GLU A 208 7.40 12.16 -20.06
C GLU A 208 6.93 13.39 -20.87
N GLU A 209 5.98 14.16 -20.33
CA GLU A 209 5.47 15.38 -20.98
C GLU A 209 6.28 16.64 -20.63
N THR A 210 6.85 16.71 -19.43
CA THR A 210 7.45 17.95 -18.88
C THR A 210 8.95 17.93 -18.78
N GLU A 211 9.57 16.75 -18.79
CA GLU A 211 10.99 16.49 -18.51
C GLU A 211 11.46 17.08 -17.15
N ASP A 212 10.53 17.38 -16.24
CA ASP A 212 10.85 17.94 -14.93
C ASP A 212 11.22 16.83 -13.92
N TRP A 213 12.53 16.59 -13.76
CA TRP A 213 13.07 15.60 -12.82
C TRP A 213 12.56 15.78 -11.38
N THR A 214 12.21 16.99 -10.97
CA THR A 214 11.73 17.23 -9.59
C THR A 214 10.49 16.43 -9.26
N ILE A 215 9.65 16.15 -10.26
CA ILE A 215 8.40 15.40 -10.14
C ILE A 215 8.67 13.93 -9.83
N ILE A 216 9.66 13.33 -10.50
CA ILE A 216 10.11 11.96 -10.23
C ILE A 216 10.81 11.88 -8.88
N ARG A 217 11.69 12.85 -8.58
CA ARG A 217 12.42 12.92 -7.31
C ARG A 217 11.48 12.96 -6.11
N GLU A 218 10.36 13.67 -6.24
CA GLU A 218 9.32 13.79 -5.22
C GLU A 218 8.32 12.62 -5.20
N SER A 219 8.50 11.61 -6.05
CA SER A 219 7.71 10.37 -5.94
C SER A 219 7.97 9.68 -4.59
N LEU A 220 6.93 9.04 -4.06
CA LEU A 220 7.01 8.26 -2.82
C LEU A 220 8.06 7.16 -2.92
N LEU A 221 8.22 6.57 -4.11
CA LEU A 221 9.27 5.58 -4.37
C LEU A 221 10.65 6.18 -4.22
N SER A 222 10.93 7.32 -4.87
CA SER A 222 12.21 8.03 -4.76
C SER A 222 12.48 8.43 -3.31
N MET A 223 11.50 9.02 -2.62
CA MET A 223 11.64 9.42 -1.22
C MET A 223 11.89 8.24 -0.28
N LEU A 224 11.24 7.09 -0.50
CA LEU A 224 11.46 5.87 0.28
C LEU A 224 12.90 5.34 0.10
N LEU A 225 13.35 5.21 -1.16
CA LEU A 225 14.67 4.66 -1.49
C LEU A 225 15.83 5.57 -1.07
N CYS A 226 15.61 6.89 -1.06
CA CYS A 226 16.58 7.87 -0.60
C CYS A 226 16.54 8.11 0.92
N SER A 227 15.62 7.48 1.64
CA SER A 227 15.53 7.64 3.09
C SER A 227 16.71 7.02 3.81
N ARG A 228 17.31 7.76 4.76
CA ARG A 228 18.38 7.25 5.62
C ARG A 228 17.94 6.12 6.55
N LYS A 229 16.62 6.01 6.77
CA LYS A 229 15.98 4.98 7.59
C LYS A 229 15.71 3.68 6.80
N PHE A 230 15.99 3.68 5.50
CA PHE A 230 15.78 2.57 4.60
C PHE A 230 17.13 2.00 4.12
N SER A 231 17.30 0.69 4.24
CA SER A 231 18.53 0.04 3.80
C SER A 231 18.38 -0.49 2.38
N TYR A 232 18.65 0.36 1.38
CA TYR A 232 18.60 -0.06 -0.02
C TYR A 232 19.49 -1.29 -0.29
N LYS A 233 20.68 -1.35 0.33
CA LYS A 233 21.57 -2.52 0.20
C LYS A 233 20.94 -3.81 0.73
N ASN A 234 20.23 -3.76 1.86
CA ASN A 234 19.57 -4.95 2.40
C ASN A 234 18.36 -5.33 1.56
N LEU A 235 17.53 -4.36 1.16
CA LEU A 235 16.44 -4.57 0.20
C LEU A 235 16.94 -5.37 -1.00
N MET A 236 18.08 -4.93 -1.55
CA MET A 236 18.67 -5.53 -2.73
C MET A 236 19.10 -6.98 -2.56
N LYS A 237 19.54 -7.33 -1.36
CA LYS A 237 19.92 -8.70 -1.01
C LYS A 237 18.67 -9.56 -0.71
N ASP A 238 17.72 -9.00 0.02
CA ASP A 238 16.60 -9.76 0.57
C ASP A 238 15.50 -9.98 -0.47
N CYS A 239 15.25 -9.02 -1.38
CA CYS A 239 14.22 -9.11 -2.42
C CYS A 239 14.35 -10.37 -3.31
N PRO A 240 15.52 -10.69 -3.90
CA PRO A 240 15.68 -11.92 -4.68
C PRO A 240 15.40 -13.19 -3.88
N SER A 241 15.92 -13.27 -2.64
CA SER A 241 15.68 -14.42 -1.77
C SER A 241 14.21 -14.58 -1.41
N VAL A 242 13.52 -13.48 -1.10
CA VAL A 242 12.07 -13.46 -0.87
C VAL A 242 11.32 -13.93 -2.10
N LEU A 243 11.64 -13.42 -3.29
CA LEU A 243 11.00 -13.84 -4.54
C LEU A 243 11.18 -15.35 -4.81
N CYS A 244 12.40 -15.86 -4.61
CA CYS A 244 12.67 -17.30 -4.76
C CYS A 244 11.89 -18.14 -3.73
N GLY A 245 11.91 -17.76 -2.46
CA GLY A 245 11.22 -18.52 -1.41
C GLY A 245 9.70 -18.47 -1.53
N LEU A 246 9.10 -17.31 -1.85
CA LEU A 246 7.67 -17.21 -2.11
C LEU A 246 7.25 -18.07 -3.31
N ARG A 247 8.06 -18.14 -4.37
CA ARG A 247 7.79 -19.06 -5.49
C ARG A 247 7.88 -20.53 -5.09
N GLN A 248 8.84 -20.89 -4.24
CA GLN A 248 8.94 -22.25 -3.71
C GLN A 248 7.70 -22.61 -2.88
N LEU A 249 7.22 -21.68 -2.05
CA LEU A 249 5.96 -21.83 -1.32
C LEU A 249 4.80 -22.09 -2.28
N CYS A 250 4.63 -21.29 -3.34
CA CYS A 250 3.60 -21.53 -4.38
C CYS A 250 3.69 -22.93 -4.99
N THR A 251 4.90 -23.42 -5.31
CA THR A 251 5.09 -24.75 -5.90
C THR A 251 4.88 -25.90 -4.89
N GLY A 252 5.20 -25.66 -3.61
CA GLY A 252 4.96 -26.60 -2.51
C GLY A 252 3.46 -26.84 -2.28
N PHE A 253 2.65 -25.78 -2.36
CA PHE A 253 1.19 -25.90 -2.31
C PHE A 253 0.60 -26.65 -3.51
N GLY A 254 1.20 -26.53 -4.70
CA GLY A 254 0.68 -27.15 -5.94
C GLY A 254 0.84 -28.67 -6.01
N ASN A 255 1.89 -29.23 -5.39
CA ASN A 255 2.20 -30.66 -5.47
C ASN A 255 1.64 -31.50 -4.31
N ASP A 256 1.25 -30.86 -3.20
CA ASP A 256 0.79 -31.53 -1.98
C ASP A 256 -0.69 -31.19 -1.65
N LEU A 257 -1.49 -30.91 -2.68
CA LEU A 257 -2.96 -30.79 -2.59
C LEU A 257 -3.66 -32.13 -2.28
N THR A 258 -3.03 -33.01 -1.49
CA THR A 258 -3.78 -34.00 -0.72
C THR A 258 -4.47 -33.24 0.41
N LEU A 259 -5.68 -32.76 0.11
CA LEU A 259 -6.63 -32.34 1.14
C LEU A 259 -6.64 -33.46 2.20
N PRO A 260 -6.28 -33.19 3.48
CA PRO A 260 -6.20 -34.26 4.46
C PRO A 260 -7.55 -34.97 4.54
N GLU A 261 -7.62 -36.24 4.13
CA GLU A 261 -8.86 -37.01 4.26
C GLU A 261 -9.27 -37.00 5.73
N PHE A 262 -10.39 -36.33 5.98
CA PHE A 262 -10.83 -36.04 7.32
C PHE A 262 -11.45 -37.29 7.95
N SER A 263 -10.76 -37.88 8.92
CA SER A 263 -11.44 -38.67 9.96
C SER A 263 -12.38 -37.76 10.77
N GLU A 264 -13.65 -38.17 10.85
CA GLU A 264 -14.73 -37.51 11.58
C GLU A 264 -14.52 -37.60 13.10
N ALA A 265 -13.97 -36.55 13.70
CA ALA A 265 -14.25 -36.20 15.08
C ALA A 265 -13.92 -34.73 15.38
N LYS A 266 -14.96 -33.98 15.75
CA LYS A 266 -14.98 -32.71 16.51
C LYS A 266 -14.48 -31.43 15.80
N SER A 267 -15.45 -30.68 15.29
CA SER A 267 -15.53 -29.20 15.15
C SER A 267 -14.23 -28.39 15.35
N SER A 268 -13.55 -28.08 14.23
CA SER A 268 -12.55 -26.98 14.07
C SER A 268 -12.08 -26.81 12.60
N LYS A 269 -12.32 -27.82 11.74
CA LYS A 269 -11.72 -27.97 10.40
C LYS A 269 -12.12 -26.97 9.29
N VAL A 270 -13.13 -26.11 9.49
CA VAL A 270 -13.53 -25.13 8.46
C VAL A 270 -12.58 -23.93 8.39
N CYS A 271 -11.88 -23.61 9.50
CA CYS A 271 -10.95 -22.48 9.57
C CYS A 271 -9.67 -22.71 8.73
N ASP A 272 -9.21 -23.96 8.63
CA ASP A 272 -7.92 -24.28 8.01
C ASP A 272 -7.96 -24.20 6.48
N THR A 273 -9.04 -24.68 5.84
CA THR A 273 -9.13 -24.67 4.37
C THR A 273 -9.23 -23.25 3.79
N SER A 274 -10.01 -22.36 4.42
CA SER A 274 -10.13 -20.98 3.97
C SER A 274 -8.82 -20.20 4.12
N LEU A 275 -8.07 -20.45 5.21
CA LEU A 275 -6.76 -19.84 5.41
C LEU A 275 -5.75 -20.35 4.38
N VAL A 276 -5.73 -21.65 4.07
CA VAL A 276 -4.84 -22.23 3.05
C VAL A 276 -5.11 -21.66 1.66
N ILE A 277 -6.38 -21.57 1.24
CA ILE A 277 -6.74 -20.99 -0.06
C ILE A 277 -6.35 -19.51 -0.14
N ALA A 278 -6.69 -18.73 0.89
CA ALA A 278 -6.32 -17.32 0.96
C ALA A 278 -4.79 -17.15 0.94
N SER A 279 -4.06 -18.04 1.60
CA SER A 279 -2.60 -18.00 1.65
C SER A 279 -1.97 -18.21 0.28
N LEU A 280 -2.46 -19.15 -0.54
CA LEU A 280 -1.90 -19.39 -1.88
C LEU A 280 -2.04 -18.16 -2.78
N GLU A 281 -3.23 -17.57 -2.84
CA GLU A 281 -3.49 -16.36 -3.62
C GLU A 281 -2.67 -15.17 -3.10
N VAL A 282 -2.55 -15.04 -1.78
CA VAL A 282 -1.78 -13.95 -1.16
C VAL A 282 -0.28 -14.11 -1.40
N VAL A 283 0.28 -15.32 -1.35
CA VAL A 283 1.70 -15.56 -1.65
C VAL A 283 2.01 -15.20 -3.10
N ASP A 284 1.19 -15.65 -4.05
CA ASP A 284 1.37 -15.35 -5.48
C ASP A 284 1.29 -13.83 -5.76
N ASN A 285 0.26 -13.17 -5.22
CA ASN A 285 0.12 -11.72 -5.35
C ASN A 285 1.26 -10.94 -4.66
N THR A 286 1.83 -11.48 -3.58
CA THR A 286 3.01 -10.88 -2.93
C THR A 286 4.24 -11.01 -3.81
N CYS A 287 4.45 -12.18 -4.43
CA CYS A 287 5.51 -12.36 -5.41
C CYS A 287 5.37 -11.35 -6.56
N MET A 288 4.17 -11.21 -7.12
CA MET A 288 3.89 -10.23 -8.18
C MET A 288 4.17 -8.78 -7.71
N SER A 289 3.77 -8.43 -6.49
CA SER A 289 4.03 -7.10 -5.93
C SER A 289 5.54 -6.87 -5.73
N MET A 290 6.28 -7.85 -5.23
CA MET A 290 7.74 -7.74 -5.08
C MET A 290 8.46 -7.57 -6.43
N GLN A 291 8.02 -8.29 -7.47
CA GLN A 291 8.52 -8.08 -8.83
C GLN A 291 8.24 -6.66 -9.31
N LYS A 292 7.03 -6.17 -9.06
CA LYS A 292 6.63 -4.81 -9.41
C LYS A 292 7.49 -3.75 -8.73
N LEU A 293 7.77 -3.91 -7.43
CA LEU A 293 8.69 -3.03 -6.71
C LEU A 293 10.06 -2.98 -7.39
N MET A 294 10.63 -4.15 -7.72
CA MET A 294 11.93 -4.24 -8.41
C MET A 294 11.88 -3.56 -9.79
N THR A 295 10.81 -3.77 -10.56
CA THR A 295 10.62 -3.11 -11.87
C THR A 295 10.59 -1.59 -11.73
N MET A 296 9.81 -1.04 -10.80
CA MET A 296 9.76 0.41 -10.59
C MET A 296 11.11 0.99 -10.14
N ILE A 297 11.88 0.26 -9.33
CA ILE A 297 13.24 0.67 -8.94
C ILE A 297 14.16 0.77 -10.17
N MET A 298 14.06 -0.19 -11.11
CA MET A 298 14.81 -0.16 -12.37
C MET A 298 14.36 0.98 -13.27
N GLU A 299 13.06 1.22 -13.38
CA GLU A 299 12.52 2.35 -14.16
C GLU A 299 13.01 3.69 -13.60
N LEU A 300 13.00 3.84 -12.26
CA LEU A 300 13.56 5.02 -11.59
C LEU A 300 15.05 5.20 -11.91
N ASP A 301 15.84 4.12 -11.98
CA ASP A 301 17.25 4.19 -12.39
C ASP A 301 17.41 4.69 -13.83
N VAL A 302 16.56 4.21 -14.75
CA VAL A 302 16.57 4.65 -16.15
C VAL A 302 16.23 6.13 -16.26
N LEU A 303 15.16 6.58 -15.61
CA LEU A 303 14.73 7.99 -15.62
C LEU A 303 15.79 8.89 -15.02
N LYS A 304 16.41 8.48 -13.91
CA LYS A 304 17.50 9.23 -13.28
C LYS A 304 18.70 9.37 -14.21
N ASN A 305 19.14 8.29 -14.85
CA ASN A 305 20.26 8.33 -15.79
C ASN A 305 19.97 9.22 -17.01
N GLN A 306 18.72 9.26 -17.48
CA GLN A 306 18.30 10.20 -18.54
C GLN A 306 18.40 11.65 -18.06
N ALA A 307 17.84 11.96 -16.89
CA ALA A 307 17.91 13.29 -16.28
C ALA A 307 19.36 13.72 -16.00
N ASP A 308 20.23 12.80 -15.53
CA ASP A 308 21.65 13.03 -15.30
C ASP A 308 22.36 13.46 -16.60
N LYS A 309 22.10 12.77 -17.71
CA LYS A 309 22.66 13.10 -19.03
C LYS A 309 22.21 14.46 -19.56
N GLN A 310 21.01 14.89 -19.17
CA GLN A 310 20.45 16.20 -19.49
C GLN A 310 20.93 17.31 -18.53
N GLY A 311 21.61 16.95 -17.43
CA GLY A 311 22.04 17.90 -16.40
C GLY A 311 20.91 18.40 -15.51
N CYS A 312 19.79 17.67 -15.43
CA CYS A 312 18.60 18.03 -14.66
C CYS A 312 18.66 17.56 -13.19
N THR A 313 19.66 16.75 -12.84
CA THR A 313 19.87 16.25 -11.48
C THR A 313 20.89 17.08 -10.72
N THR A 314 20.87 16.93 -9.40
CA THR A 314 21.74 17.63 -8.46
C THR A 314 22.43 16.63 -7.53
N ARG A 315 23.42 17.10 -6.76
CA ARG A 315 24.06 16.27 -5.73
C ARG A 315 23.09 15.79 -4.64
N ALA A 316 21.98 16.50 -4.44
CA ALA A 316 20.97 16.14 -3.43
C ALA A 316 20.17 14.89 -3.83
N ASP A 317 20.16 14.53 -5.12
CA ASP A 317 19.51 13.32 -5.65
C ASP A 317 20.26 12.02 -5.28
N GLY A 318 21.38 12.17 -4.57
CA GLY A 318 22.17 11.08 -4.02
C GLY A 318 22.89 10.25 -5.08
N PHE A 319 23.83 9.43 -4.64
CA PHE A 319 24.42 8.40 -5.49
C PHE A 319 23.90 7.04 -5.02
N ARG A 320 23.19 6.35 -5.90
CA ARG A 320 22.66 4.99 -5.69
C ARG A 320 23.24 4.13 -6.81
N THR A 321 23.82 2.98 -6.48
CA THR A 321 24.16 1.99 -7.50
C THR A 321 22.87 1.47 -8.11
N PRO A 322 22.68 1.59 -9.44
CA PRO A 322 21.51 1.07 -10.12
C PRO A 322 21.25 -0.41 -9.82
N LEU A 323 19.99 -0.78 -9.75
CA LEU A 323 19.54 -2.14 -9.45
C LEU A 323 20.20 -3.16 -10.40
N LEU A 324 20.19 -2.88 -11.69
CA LEU A 324 20.76 -3.77 -12.69
C LEU A 324 22.27 -3.97 -12.51
N GLU A 325 23.01 -2.94 -12.10
CA GLU A 325 24.45 -3.05 -11.83
C GLU A 325 24.72 -3.98 -10.64
N ILE A 326 23.93 -3.87 -9.56
CA ILE A 326 24.05 -4.75 -8.40
C ILE A 326 23.78 -6.22 -8.80
N ILE A 327 22.73 -6.46 -9.59
CA ILE A 327 22.42 -7.81 -10.08
C ILE A 327 23.56 -8.35 -10.95
N LEU A 328 24.09 -7.54 -11.87
CA LEU A 328 25.19 -7.93 -12.74
C LEU A 328 26.46 -8.24 -11.95
N ASP A 329 26.80 -7.43 -10.94
CA ASP A 329 27.95 -7.65 -10.08
C ASP A 329 27.82 -8.99 -9.33
N GLU A 330 26.65 -9.29 -8.75
CA GLU A 330 26.40 -10.56 -8.07
C GLU A 330 26.44 -11.76 -9.03
N LEU A 331 25.86 -11.65 -10.23
CA LEU A 331 25.94 -12.71 -11.24
C LEU A 331 27.37 -12.94 -11.73
N THR A 332 28.14 -11.87 -11.89
CA THR A 332 29.54 -11.93 -12.31
C THR A 332 30.39 -12.60 -11.23
N TYR A 333 30.18 -12.24 -9.96
CA TYR A 333 30.89 -12.83 -8.83
C TYR A 333 30.60 -14.34 -8.69
N ASN A 334 29.36 -14.74 -8.94
CA ASN A 334 28.91 -16.13 -8.82
C ASN A 334 28.95 -16.91 -10.14
N TYR A 335 29.61 -16.39 -11.18
CA TYR A 335 29.60 -16.97 -12.52
C TYR A 335 30.02 -18.44 -12.53
N GLU A 336 31.10 -18.79 -11.81
CA GLU A 336 31.60 -20.17 -11.75
C GLU A 336 30.58 -21.16 -11.13
N ILE A 337 29.75 -20.68 -10.21
CA ILE A 337 28.70 -21.47 -9.56
C ILE A 337 27.47 -21.59 -10.47
N LEU A 338 27.16 -20.53 -11.23
CA LEU A 338 25.98 -20.44 -12.08
C LEU A 338 26.19 -21.02 -13.49
N SER A 339 27.43 -21.04 -13.99
CA SER A 339 27.78 -21.48 -15.36
C SER A 339 27.19 -22.84 -15.74
N PRO A 340 27.19 -23.87 -14.87
CA PRO A 340 26.57 -25.16 -15.19
C PRO A 340 25.04 -25.13 -15.40
N TYR A 341 24.35 -24.10 -14.88
CA TYR A 341 22.90 -23.95 -14.97
C TYR A 341 22.44 -23.01 -16.10
N LEU A 342 23.38 -22.28 -16.73
CA LEU A 342 23.11 -21.29 -17.78
C LEU A 342 23.47 -21.76 -19.19
N GLN A 343 23.99 -22.99 -19.32
CA GLN A 343 24.32 -23.67 -20.59
C GLN A 343 23.13 -24.48 -21.11
#